data_AF-A0A832ZI57-F1
#
_entry.id   AF-A0A832ZI57-F1
#
_cell.length_a   1.000
_cell.length_b   1.000
_cell.length_c   1.000
_cell.angle_alpha   90.00
_cell.angle_beta   90.00
_cell.angle_gamma   90.00
#
_symmetry.space_group_name_H-M   'P 1'
#
loop_
_entity.id
_entity.type
_entity.pdbx_description
1 polymer ?
#
loop_
_entity_poly.entity_id
_entity_poly.type
_entity_poly.pdbx_seq_one_letter_code
_entity_poly.pdbx_strand_id
1 'polypeptide(L)'
;MREYFLSHYQIRQIYIAKKLGLNSIKISLDLNKTKQYITINKDFILFPDGQRINLYNLSGLIKKNIIIMIRDNEIYEMFFKTPDSRIYKLISNGELDYPNLETSGRKLFSKDIPIKDLVRNVTDYFIKRQKILIIGAKLGYYPIALFESGKDVTVYEEDKYILEMTKYN
;
A
#
# COMPACT_ATOMS: atom_id res chain seq x y z
N MET A 1 10.41 5.44 -15.23
CA MET A 1 11.08 5.10 -13.96
C MET A 1 10.09 4.31 -13.09
N ARG A 2 10.54 3.44 -12.19
CA ARG A 2 9.61 2.60 -11.40
C ARG A 2 9.11 3.36 -10.17
N GLU A 3 7.90 3.07 -9.73
CA GLU A 3 7.35 3.61 -8.48
C GLU A 3 7.56 2.60 -7.34
N TYR A 4 7.98 3.10 -6.17
CA TYR A 4 8.12 2.30 -4.95
C TYR A 4 7.30 2.87 -3.82
N PHE A 5 6.75 2.00 -2.98
CA PHE A 5 5.89 2.40 -1.87
C PHE A 5 6.46 1.93 -0.55
N LEU A 6 6.58 2.85 0.40
CA LEU A 6 7.03 2.57 1.77
C LEU A 6 6.00 3.07 2.77
N SER A 7 5.72 2.25 3.79
CA SER A 7 5.04 2.72 5.01
C SER A 7 6.06 2.94 6.13
N HIS A 8 5.60 3.54 7.23
CA HIS A 8 6.40 3.68 8.45
C HIS A 8 7.02 2.37 8.97
N TYR A 9 6.40 1.21 8.72
CA TYR A 9 6.98 -0.10 9.07
C TYR A 9 8.24 -0.39 8.26
N GLN A 10 8.19 -0.26 6.93
CA GLN A 10 9.36 -0.48 6.08
C GLN A 10 10.47 0.53 6.40
N ILE A 11 10.10 1.80 6.63
CA ILE A 11 11.07 2.82 7.02
C ILE A 11 11.75 2.42 8.34
N ARG A 12 10.99 1.97 9.35
CA ARG A 12 11.55 1.48 10.61
C ARG A 12 12.49 0.29 10.40
N GLN A 13 12.13 -0.66 9.56
CA GLN A 13 12.99 -1.81 9.22
C GLN A 13 14.33 -1.35 8.61
N ILE A 14 14.31 -0.35 7.73
CA ILE A 14 15.53 0.26 7.13
C ILE A 14 16.43 0.82 8.23
N TYR A 15 15.89 1.58 9.18
CA TYR A 15 16.69 2.14 10.28
C TYR A 15 17.24 1.08 11.22
N ILE A 16 16.47 0.02 11.50
CA ILE A 16 16.95 -1.12 12.30
C ILE A 16 18.11 -1.80 11.58
N ALA A 17 17.96 -2.12 10.29
CA ALA A 17 19.02 -2.75 9.50
C ALA A 17 20.28 -1.88 9.44
N LYS A 18 20.14 -0.57 9.26
CA LYS A 18 21.27 0.38 9.36
C LYS A 18 21.96 0.30 10.71
N LYS A 19 21.20 0.33 11.82
CA LYS A 19 21.75 0.26 13.19
C LYS A 19 22.50 -1.05 13.45
N LEU A 20 22.07 -2.14 12.81
CA LEU A 20 22.72 -3.45 12.87
C LEU A 20 23.92 -3.58 11.91
N GLY A 21 24.28 -2.53 11.16
CA GLY A 21 25.39 -2.56 10.21
C GLY A 21 25.12 -3.39 8.95
N LEU A 22 23.85 -3.65 8.62
CA LEU A 22 23.50 -4.38 7.40
C LEU A 22 23.60 -3.45 6.18
N ASN A 23 24.24 -3.95 5.12
CA ASN A 23 24.36 -3.24 3.84
C ASN A 23 23.17 -3.48 2.90
N SER A 24 22.26 -4.39 3.24
CA SER A 24 21.04 -4.64 2.49
C SER A 24 19.94 -5.20 3.38
N ILE A 25 18.68 -5.01 2.96
CA ILE A 25 17.50 -5.58 3.61
C ILE A 25 16.49 -5.98 2.55
N LYS A 26 15.74 -7.07 2.80
CA LYS A 26 14.63 -7.51 1.96
C LYS A 26 13.30 -7.03 2.55
N ILE A 27 12.65 -6.08 1.88
CA ILE A 27 11.39 -5.46 2.32
C ILE A 27 10.40 -5.34 1.17
N SER A 28 9.12 -5.10 1.48
CA SER A 28 8.15 -4.76 0.45
C SER A 28 8.36 -3.34 -0.05
N LEU A 29 8.28 -3.16 -1.37
CA LEU A 29 8.34 -1.85 -2.03
C LEU A 29 7.10 -1.59 -2.89
N ASP A 30 6.06 -2.40 -2.76
CA ASP A 30 4.89 -2.43 -3.64
C ASP A 30 3.60 -2.73 -2.85
N LEU A 31 3.45 -2.08 -1.69
CA LEU A 31 2.25 -2.18 -0.85
C LEU A 31 1.99 -3.59 -0.29
N ASN A 32 3.05 -4.29 0.12
CA ASN A 32 3.05 -5.62 0.74
C ASN A 32 2.62 -6.75 -0.22
N LYS A 33 2.83 -6.57 -1.53
CA LYS A 33 2.59 -7.60 -2.56
C LYS A 33 3.80 -8.51 -2.73
N THR A 34 5.00 -7.95 -2.92
CA THR A 34 6.26 -8.69 -3.06
C THR A 34 7.33 -8.14 -2.13
N LYS A 35 8.46 -8.85 -2.01
CA LYS A 35 9.64 -8.35 -1.27
C LYS A 35 10.85 -8.29 -2.18
N GLN A 36 11.55 -7.16 -2.14
CA GLN A 36 12.74 -6.88 -2.94
C GLN A 36 13.89 -6.44 -2.03
N TYR A 37 15.12 -6.61 -2.48
CA TYR A 37 16.29 -6.11 -1.77
C TYR A 37 16.47 -4.62 -2.07
N ILE A 38 16.81 -3.86 -1.04
CA ILE A 38 17.38 -2.53 -1.16
C ILE A 38 18.76 -2.51 -0.53
N THR A 39 19.65 -1.69 -1.07
CA THR A 39 20.98 -1.47 -0.48
C THR A 39 20.90 -0.32 0.50
N ILE A 40 21.50 -0.50 1.67
CA ILE A 40 21.61 0.52 2.71
C ILE A 40 23.07 0.98 2.73
N ASN A 41 23.29 2.26 2.47
CA ASN A 41 24.57 2.91 2.68
C ASN A 41 24.52 3.76 3.96
N LYS A 42 25.61 4.45 4.32
CA LYS A 42 25.67 5.34 5.49
C LYS A 42 24.54 6.39 5.45
N ASP A 43 24.34 7.05 4.31
CA ASP A 43 23.49 8.24 4.24
C ASP A 43 22.25 8.09 3.34
N PHE A 44 22.17 7.02 2.55
CA PHE A 44 21.10 6.82 1.60
C PHE A 44 20.72 5.34 1.46
N ILE A 45 19.54 5.11 0.89
CA ILE A 45 19.11 3.81 0.38
C ILE A 45 19.12 3.84 -1.14
N LEU A 46 19.46 2.69 -1.74
CA LEU A 46 19.41 2.46 -3.18
C LEU A 46 18.30 1.45 -3.49
N PHE A 47 17.38 1.84 -4.36
CA PHE A 47 16.31 1.01 -4.86
C PHE A 47 16.79 0.13 -6.02
N PRO A 48 16.05 -0.94 -6.37
CA PRO A 48 16.45 -1.88 -7.42
C PRO A 48 16.69 -1.24 -8.80
N ASP A 49 16.02 -0.13 -9.13
CA ASP A 49 16.20 0.58 -10.40
C ASP A 49 17.28 1.68 -10.35
N GLY A 50 18.01 1.77 -9.24
CA GLY A 50 19.05 2.77 -9.03
C GLY A 50 18.56 4.08 -8.42
N GLN A 51 17.25 4.25 -8.16
CA GLN A 51 16.79 5.42 -7.42
C GLN A 51 17.44 5.50 -6.03
N ARG A 52 17.74 6.72 -5.61
CA ARG A 52 18.47 7.00 -4.38
C ARG A 52 17.68 7.97 -3.51
N ILE A 53 17.45 7.59 -2.27
CA ILE A 53 16.82 8.45 -1.26
C ILE A 53 17.74 8.62 -0.06
N ASN A 54 17.99 9.88 0.32
CA ASN A 54 18.71 10.18 1.55
C ASN A 54 17.89 9.74 2.76
N LEU A 55 18.54 8.99 3.65
CA LEU A 55 17.93 8.48 4.87
C LEU A 55 17.41 9.61 5.76
N TYR A 56 18.06 10.77 5.77
CA TYR A 56 17.58 11.93 6.51
C TYR A 56 16.12 12.29 6.15
N ASN A 57 15.76 12.21 4.87
CA ASN A 57 14.42 12.56 4.37
C ASN A 57 13.33 11.59 4.86
N LEU A 58 13.70 10.37 5.27
CA LEU A 58 12.77 9.37 5.76
C LEU A 58 12.54 9.45 7.28
N SER A 59 13.41 10.17 8.02
CA SER A 59 13.43 10.14 9.49
C SER A 59 12.13 10.66 10.12
N GLY A 60 11.59 11.74 9.58
CA GLY A 60 10.33 12.34 10.05
C GLY A 60 9.09 11.50 9.73
N LEU A 61 9.21 10.51 8.84
CA LEU A 61 8.08 9.71 8.36
C LEU A 61 7.85 8.45 9.19
N ILE A 62 8.83 8.03 10.00
CA ILE A 62 8.73 6.84 10.87
C ILE A 62 7.55 6.91 11.84
N LYS A 63 7.20 8.13 12.30
CA LYS A 63 6.12 8.34 13.27
C LYS A 63 4.77 8.62 12.61
N LYS A 64 4.73 8.82 11.29
CA LYS A 64 3.51 9.13 10.56
C LYS A 64 2.87 7.83 10.06
N ASN A 65 1.58 7.62 10.32
CA ASN A 65 0.85 6.49 9.74
C ASN A 65 0.46 6.78 8.28
N ILE A 66 1.45 6.98 7.41
CA ILE A 66 1.27 7.25 5.99
C ILE A 66 2.00 6.23 5.14
N ILE A 67 1.55 6.09 3.91
CA ILE A 67 2.30 5.46 2.84
C ILE A 67 2.86 6.58 1.96
N ILE A 68 4.13 6.45 1.60
CA ILE A 68 4.80 7.32 0.64
C ILE A 68 5.09 6.58 -0.65
N MET A 69 5.13 7.32 -1.74
CA MET A 69 5.62 6.87 -3.04
C MET A 69 6.98 7.52 -3.31
N ILE A 70 7.89 6.73 -3.86
CA ILE A 70 9.21 7.15 -4.30
C ILE A 70 9.22 7.02 -5.81
N ARG A 71 9.52 8.14 -6.48
CA ARG A 71 9.59 8.25 -7.93
C ARG A 71 10.56 9.35 -8.29
N ASP A 72 11.42 9.13 -9.28
CA ASP A 72 12.39 10.11 -9.78
C ASP A 72 13.32 10.67 -8.68
N ASN A 73 13.68 9.83 -7.69
CA ASN A 73 14.47 10.21 -6.49
C ASN A 73 13.76 11.18 -5.52
N GLU A 74 12.46 11.37 -5.67
CA GLU A 74 11.64 12.23 -4.82
C GLU A 74 10.66 11.42 -3.97
N ILE A 75 10.23 12.00 -2.84
CA ILE A 75 9.25 11.42 -1.93
C ILE A 75 7.92 12.15 -2.07
N TYR A 76 6.86 11.40 -2.35
CA TYR A 76 5.49 11.89 -2.44
C TYR A 76 4.64 11.24 -1.35
N GLU A 77 3.91 12.05 -0.57
CA GLU A 77 2.89 11.50 0.33
C GLU A 77 1.69 11.02 -0.48
N MET A 78 1.21 9.80 -0.22
CA MET A 78 0.06 9.22 -0.96
C MET A 78 -1.27 9.71 -0.40
N PHE A 79 -1.62 10.95 -0.70
CA PHE A 79 -2.94 11.50 -0.43
C PHE A 79 -3.50 12.35 -1.57
N PHE A 80 -4.82 12.41 -1.64
CA PHE A 80 -5.56 13.36 -2.46
C PHE A 80 -6.42 14.23 -1.57
N LYS A 81 -6.49 15.53 -1.88
CA LYS A 81 -7.47 16.44 -1.32
C LYS A 81 -8.42 16.85 -2.43
N THR A 82 -9.71 16.67 -2.19
CA THR A 82 -10.76 17.06 -3.15
C THR A 82 -11.08 18.56 -3.03
N PRO A 83 -11.76 19.16 -4.02
CA PRO A 83 -12.21 20.55 -3.96
C PRO A 83 -13.10 20.85 -2.73
N ASP A 84 -13.92 19.88 -2.30
CA ASP A 84 -14.77 19.97 -1.10
C ASP A 84 -14.01 19.62 0.19
N SER A 85 -12.68 19.60 0.15
CA SER A 85 -11.78 19.36 1.30
C SER A 85 -11.87 17.98 1.96
N ARG A 86 -12.44 16.98 1.28
CA ARG A 86 -12.25 15.57 1.69
C ARG A 86 -10.81 15.17 1.41
N ILE A 87 -10.28 14.31 2.27
CA ILE A 87 -8.91 13.82 2.14
C ILE A 87 -8.95 12.29 2.04
N TYR A 88 -8.32 11.75 1.01
CA TYR A 88 -8.16 10.32 0.79
C TYR A 88 -6.68 10.00 1.00
N LYS A 89 -6.36 9.00 1.83
CA LYS A 89 -4.98 8.60 2.11
C LYS A 89 -4.82 7.09 2.05
N LEU A 90 -3.73 6.63 1.46
CA LEU A 90 -3.26 5.27 1.68
C LEU A 90 -2.49 5.24 3.00
N ILE A 91 -2.94 4.38 3.91
CA ILE A 91 -2.32 4.16 5.21
C ILE A 91 -1.94 2.70 5.36
N SER A 92 -0.99 2.41 6.23
CA SER A 92 -0.67 1.02 6.54
C SER A 92 -1.76 0.40 7.45
N ASN A 93 -2.13 -0.85 7.15
CA ASN A 93 -2.96 -1.68 8.04
C ASN A 93 -2.14 -2.63 8.92
N GLY A 94 -0.81 -2.50 8.92
CA GLY A 94 0.11 -3.42 9.57
C GLY A 94 1.32 -3.73 8.70
N GLU A 95 2.27 -4.49 9.27
CA GLU A 95 3.54 -4.79 8.62
C GLU A 95 3.40 -5.74 7.42
N LEU A 96 2.47 -6.69 7.50
CA LEU A 96 2.32 -7.77 6.51
C LEU A 96 0.96 -7.75 5.78
N ASP A 97 0.10 -6.79 6.11
CA ASP A 97 -1.25 -6.70 5.56
C ASP A 97 -1.33 -5.76 4.36
N TYR A 98 -2.42 -5.82 3.60
CA TYR A 98 -2.68 -4.86 2.53
C TYR A 98 -2.82 -3.43 3.09
N PRO A 99 -2.57 -2.39 2.27
CA PRO A 99 -2.82 -1.03 2.72
C PRO A 99 -4.31 -0.80 2.99
N ASN A 100 -4.63 0.26 3.72
CA ASN A 100 -5.99 0.63 4.03
C ASN A 100 -6.24 2.04 3.48
N LEU A 101 -7.51 2.33 3.18
CA LEU A 101 -7.94 3.65 2.74
C LEU A 101 -8.47 4.42 3.95
N GLU A 102 -8.00 5.65 4.11
CA GLU A 102 -8.57 6.60 5.06
C GLU A 102 -9.24 7.74 4.29
N THR A 103 -10.52 7.97 4.56
CA THR A 103 -11.30 9.09 4.00
C THR A 103 -11.69 10.03 5.13
N SER A 104 -11.16 11.25 5.12
CA SER A 104 -11.40 12.30 6.12
C SER A 104 -11.27 11.81 7.57
N GLY A 105 -10.21 11.03 7.84
CA GLY A 105 -9.90 10.47 9.15
C GLY A 105 -10.64 9.16 9.49
N ARG A 106 -11.52 8.67 8.62
CA ARG A 106 -12.22 7.39 8.80
C ARG A 106 -11.56 6.31 7.97
N LYS A 107 -11.13 5.24 8.63
CA LYS A 107 -10.55 4.07 7.97
C LYS A 107 -11.64 3.20 7.37
N LEU A 108 -11.34 2.62 6.23
CA LEU A 108 -12.25 1.74 5.52
C LEU A 108 -12.44 0.39 6.21
N PHE A 109 -11.34 -0.21 6.64
CA PHE A 109 -11.32 -1.44 7.43
C PHE A 109 -10.83 -1.15 8.84
N SER A 110 -11.40 -1.79 9.85
CA SER A 110 -10.85 -1.77 11.22
C SER A 110 -9.60 -2.65 11.28
N LYS A 111 -8.71 -2.37 12.25
CA LYS A 111 -7.43 -3.09 12.41
C LYS A 111 -7.57 -4.51 12.95
N ASP A 112 -8.77 -4.91 13.39
CA ASP A 112 -8.95 -6.11 14.20
C ASP A 112 -8.85 -7.41 13.38
N ILE A 113 -9.05 -7.33 12.06
CA ILE A 113 -8.91 -8.47 11.15
C ILE A 113 -8.04 -8.06 9.96
N PRO A 114 -6.97 -8.81 9.63
CA PRO A 114 -6.19 -8.56 8.43
C PRO A 114 -7.06 -8.58 7.17
N ILE A 115 -6.86 -7.60 6.28
CA ILE A 115 -7.63 -7.49 5.04
C ILE A 115 -7.43 -8.76 4.19
N LYS A 116 -6.23 -9.35 4.21
CA LYS A 116 -5.93 -10.65 3.57
C LYS A 116 -6.89 -11.76 3.99
N ASP A 117 -7.21 -11.85 5.28
CA ASP A 117 -8.13 -12.88 5.79
C ASP A 117 -9.57 -12.60 5.37
N LEU A 118 -9.99 -11.33 5.36
CA LEU A 118 -11.30 -10.93 4.85
C LEU A 118 -11.46 -11.30 3.37
N VAL A 119 -10.43 -11.07 2.56
CA VAL A 119 -10.41 -11.41 1.13
C VAL A 119 -10.56 -12.91 0.90
N ARG A 120 -9.86 -13.74 1.68
CA ARG A 120 -10.01 -15.20 1.62
C ARG A 120 -11.44 -15.62 1.93
N ASN A 121 -12.01 -15.11 3.02
CA ASN A 121 -13.38 -15.46 3.43
C ASN A 121 -14.42 -15.10 2.37
N VAL A 122 -14.28 -13.94 1.72
CA VAL A 122 -15.16 -13.53 0.61
C VAL A 122 -15.03 -14.48 -0.58
N THR A 123 -13.81 -14.85 -0.94
CA THR A 123 -13.56 -15.78 -2.06
C THR A 123 -14.21 -17.14 -1.80
N ASP A 124 -14.06 -17.67 -0.58
CA ASP A 124 -14.64 -18.94 -0.16
C ASP A 124 -16.18 -18.88 -0.15
N TYR A 125 -16.75 -17.77 0.33
CA TYR A 125 -18.21 -17.58 0.36
C TYR A 125 -18.82 -17.62 -1.06
N PHE A 126 -18.13 -17.06 -2.05
CA PHE A 126 -18.61 -16.99 -3.44
C PHE A 126 -18.15 -18.17 -4.32
N ILE A 127 -17.59 -19.23 -3.74
CA ILE A 127 -16.98 -20.34 -4.50
C ILE A 127 -17.91 -20.96 -5.56
N LYS A 128 -19.23 -21.02 -5.30
CA LYS A 128 -20.23 -21.59 -6.22
C LYS A 128 -20.83 -20.60 -7.22
N ARG A 129 -20.58 -19.29 -7.06
CA ARG A 129 -21.09 -18.26 -7.98
C ARG A 129 -20.11 -18.08 -9.13
N GLN A 130 -20.60 -17.67 -10.30
CA GLN A 130 -19.77 -17.42 -11.49
C GLN A 130 -19.75 -15.94 -11.86
N LYS A 131 -20.91 -15.27 -11.80
CA LYS A 131 -21.05 -13.83 -12.05
C LYS A 131 -21.29 -13.08 -10.76
N ILE A 132 -20.54 -12.01 -10.53
CA ILE A 132 -20.59 -11.22 -9.29
C ILE A 132 -20.61 -9.73 -9.66
N LEU A 133 -21.58 -8.99 -9.12
CA LEU A 133 -21.59 -7.54 -9.14
C LEU A 133 -21.13 -7.03 -7.76
N ILE A 134 -20.12 -6.17 -7.77
CA ILE A 134 -19.63 -5.47 -6.57
C ILE A 134 -19.95 -3.99 -6.71
N ILE A 135 -20.69 -3.46 -5.75
CA ILE A 135 -21.00 -2.03 -5.62
C ILE A 135 -20.12 -1.48 -4.48
N GLY A 136 -19.28 -0.50 -4.81
CA GLY A 136 -18.26 0.05 -3.92
C GLY A 136 -16.97 -0.76 -3.97
N ALA A 137 -16.14 -0.50 -4.99
CA ALA A 137 -14.86 -1.17 -5.20
C ALA A 137 -13.91 -0.96 -4.03
N LYS A 138 -13.96 0.25 -3.44
CA LYS A 138 -12.98 0.68 -2.43
C LYS A 138 -11.56 0.52 -3.00
N LEU A 139 -10.64 -0.14 -2.29
CA LEU A 139 -9.30 -0.43 -2.83
C LEU A 139 -9.24 -1.66 -3.76
N GLY A 140 -10.36 -2.29 -4.07
CA GLY A 140 -10.43 -3.36 -5.08
C GLY A 140 -10.01 -4.75 -4.59
N TYR A 141 -9.72 -4.95 -3.29
CA TYR A 141 -9.24 -6.24 -2.78
C TYR A 141 -10.17 -7.41 -3.07
N TYR A 142 -11.47 -7.25 -2.82
CA TYR A 142 -12.46 -8.29 -3.07
C TYR A 142 -12.67 -8.57 -4.57
N PRO A 143 -12.90 -7.57 -5.44
CA PRO A 143 -13.08 -7.85 -6.86
C PRO A 143 -11.85 -8.48 -7.50
N ILE A 144 -10.63 -8.04 -7.15
CA ILE A 144 -9.39 -8.63 -7.69
C ILE A 144 -9.29 -10.10 -7.29
N ALA A 145 -9.45 -10.43 -6.01
CA ALA A 145 -9.34 -11.82 -5.55
C ALA A 145 -10.43 -12.73 -6.14
N LEU A 146 -11.66 -12.23 -6.26
CA LEU A 146 -12.73 -12.97 -6.91
C LEU A 146 -12.42 -13.19 -8.40
N PHE A 147 -11.95 -12.18 -9.11
CA PHE A 147 -11.53 -12.30 -10.51
C PHE A 147 -10.38 -13.32 -10.67
N GLU A 148 -9.34 -13.24 -9.81
CA GLU A 148 -8.22 -14.19 -9.79
C GLU A 148 -8.66 -15.63 -9.49
N SER A 149 -9.76 -15.82 -8.75
CA SER A 149 -10.37 -17.13 -8.52
C SER A 149 -11.20 -17.66 -9.71
N GLY A 150 -11.15 -16.96 -10.86
CA GLY A 150 -11.82 -17.34 -12.11
C GLY A 150 -13.28 -16.89 -12.20
N LYS A 151 -13.68 -15.87 -11.44
CA LYS A 151 -15.06 -15.32 -11.49
C LYS A 151 -15.17 -14.21 -12.54
N ASP A 152 -16.37 -14.08 -13.11
CA ASP A 152 -16.77 -12.93 -13.91
C ASP A 152 -17.26 -11.82 -12.96
N VAL A 153 -16.43 -10.79 -12.77
CA VAL A 153 -16.64 -9.73 -11.78
C VAL A 153 -16.90 -8.40 -12.47
N THR A 154 -18.08 -7.83 -12.24
CA THR A 154 -18.39 -6.44 -12.59
C THR A 154 -18.29 -5.57 -11.36
N VAL A 155 -17.63 -4.42 -11.48
CA VAL A 155 -17.42 -3.47 -10.38
C VAL A 155 -18.02 -2.13 -10.72
N TYR A 156 -18.79 -1.57 -9.78
CA TYR A 156 -19.28 -0.20 -9.84
C TYR A 156 -18.73 0.58 -8.64
N GLU A 157 -18.12 1.74 -8.90
CA GLU A 157 -17.66 2.69 -7.88
C GLU A 157 -18.07 4.09 -8.32
N GLU A 158 -18.80 4.78 -7.46
CA GLU A 158 -19.31 6.12 -7.73
C GLU A 158 -18.24 7.18 -7.45
N ASP A 159 -17.41 6.94 -6.44
CA ASP A 159 -16.39 7.90 -6.02
C ASP A 159 -15.13 7.76 -6.90
N LYS A 160 -14.99 8.68 -7.86
CA LYS A 160 -13.83 8.74 -8.75
C LYS A 160 -12.49 8.83 -8.00
N TYR A 161 -12.44 9.43 -6.81
CA TYR A 161 -11.18 9.55 -6.06
C TYR A 161 -10.79 8.22 -5.40
N ILE A 162 -11.78 7.39 -5.05
CA ILE A 162 -11.53 6.00 -4.68
C ILE A 162 -10.95 5.25 -5.87
N LEU A 163 -11.54 5.39 -7.06
CA LEU A 163 -11.02 4.75 -8.28
C LEU A 163 -9.57 5.16 -8.60
N GLU A 164 -9.21 6.44 -8.44
CA GLU A 164 -7.83 6.89 -8.59
C GLU A 164 -6.90 6.21 -7.57
N MET A 165 -7.33 6.04 -6.32
CA MET A 165 -6.56 5.31 -5.30
C MET A 165 -6.44 3.82 -5.62
N THR A 166 -7.46 3.21 -6.20
CA THR A 166 -7.46 1.79 -6.57
C THR A 166 -6.37 1.46 -7.61
N LYS A 167 -5.96 2.42 -8.45
CA LYS A 167 -4.93 2.21 -9.49
C LYS A 167 -3.56 1.80 -8.95
N TYR A 168 -3.29 2.04 -7.66
CA TYR A 168 -2.04 1.64 -7.01
C TYR A 168 -2.07 0.19 -6.51
N ASN A 169 -3.24 -0.44 -6.50
CA ASN A 169 -3.44 -1.84 -6.15
C ASN A 169 -3.40 -2.73 -7.40
#